data_AF-A0A0S7WMR6-F1
#
_entry.id   AF-A0A0S7WMR6-F1
#
_cell.length_a   1.000
_cell.length_b   1.000
_cell.length_c   1.000
_cell.angle_alpha   90.00
_cell.angle_beta   90.00
_cell.angle_gamma   90.00
#
_symmetry.space_group_name_H-M   'P 1'
#
loop_
_entity.id
_entity.type
_entity.pdbx_description
1 polymer ?
#
loop_
_entity_poly.entity_id
_entity_poly.type
_entity_poly.pdbx_seq_one_letter_code
_entity_poly.pdbx_strand_id
1 'polypeptide(L)'
;MMWTWRWLIIGFAVTTIQAGINAAQEGDTVLVADGTYTGVGNRDLDFGGVNMVVMSESGREATIIDCQYQGRGFHFHSGEGSTSVVQGFTIKNGSDYDGGGIFVENSEPVIRENRITNNTLADWYLYGAGICCRDAAPHIVNNLVAYNTLAYDGGGIYINGGLTIG
;
A
#
# COMPACT_ATOMS: atom_id res chain seq x y z
N MET A 1 24.30 18.54 13.44
CA MET A 1 22.83 18.44 13.46
C MET A 1 22.51 16.95 13.37
N MET A 2 22.21 16.32 14.50
CA MET A 2 21.95 14.87 14.56
C MET A 2 20.54 14.61 14.03
N TRP A 3 20.42 13.96 12.88
CA TRP A 3 19.16 13.41 12.41
C TRP A 3 18.85 12.18 13.26
N THR A 4 17.97 12.31 14.24
CA THR A 4 17.43 11.18 15.00
C THR A 4 16.21 10.66 14.25
N TRP A 5 16.36 9.53 13.55
CA TRP A 5 15.22 8.79 12.99
C TRP A 5 14.22 8.49 14.10
N ARG A 6 12.96 8.96 13.97
CA ARG A 6 11.90 8.69 14.93
C ARG A 6 11.09 7.49 14.42
N TRP A 7 11.16 6.40 15.16
CA TRP A 7 10.33 5.21 14.91
C TRP A 7 9.00 5.38 15.61
N LEU A 8 7.91 5.26 14.86
CA LEU A 8 6.57 5.13 15.43
C LEU A 8 6.18 3.65 15.37
N ILE A 9 6.24 2.96 16.51
CA ILE A 9 5.91 1.53 16.60
C ILE A 9 4.40 1.37 16.73
N ILE A 10 3.78 0.67 15.79
CA ILE A 10 2.34 0.41 15.78
C ILE A 10 2.08 -1.03 16.26
N GLY A 11 1.80 -1.15 17.56
CA GLY A 11 1.45 -2.42 18.19
C GLY A 11 -0.04 -2.76 18.00
N PHE A 12 -0.32 -4.05 17.79
CA PHE A 12 -1.65 -4.63 17.49
C PHE A 12 -2.78 -4.28 18.50
N ALA A 13 -2.46 -3.79 19.70
CA ALA A 13 -3.44 -3.62 20.78
C ALA A 13 -4.04 -2.21 20.94
N VAL A 14 -3.54 -1.14 20.27
CA VAL A 14 -4.07 0.22 20.56
C VAL A 14 -3.98 1.28 19.46
N THR A 15 -3.24 1.07 18.37
CA THR A 15 -3.10 2.07 17.29
C THR A 15 -3.31 1.43 15.92
N THR A 16 -4.12 2.07 15.08
CA THR A 16 -4.27 1.66 13.67
C THR A 16 -3.07 2.11 12.87
N ILE A 17 -2.84 1.49 11.71
CA ILE A 17 -1.73 1.89 10.82
C ILE A 17 -1.93 3.35 10.38
N GLN A 18 -3.16 3.75 10.02
CA GLN A 18 -3.45 5.14 9.64
C GLN A 18 -3.19 6.13 10.77
N ALA A 19 -3.49 5.77 12.03
CA ALA A 19 -3.15 6.63 13.16
C ALA A 19 -1.63 6.82 13.29
N GLY A 20 -0.85 5.80 12.94
CA GLY A 20 0.60 5.88 12.84
C GLY A 20 1.06 6.83 11.73
N ILE A 21 0.50 6.68 10.54
CA ILE A 21 0.77 7.55 9.39
C ILE A 21 0.44 9.02 9.72
N ASN A 22 -0.74 9.28 10.31
CA ASN A 22 -1.19 10.61 10.67
C ASN A 22 -0.29 11.31 11.70
N ALA A 23 0.46 10.54 12.51
CA ALA A 23 1.37 11.07 13.52
C ALA A 23 2.82 11.23 13.01
N ALA A 24 3.13 10.66 11.85
CA ALA A 24 4.44 10.73 11.23
C ALA A 24 4.66 12.08 10.51
N GLN A 25 5.92 12.47 10.40
CA GLN A 25 6.37 13.66 9.68
C GLN A 25 7.22 13.26 8.47
N GLU A 26 7.56 14.25 7.64
CA GLU A 26 8.43 14.04 6.47
C GLU A 26 9.73 13.34 6.87
N GLY A 27 10.00 12.20 6.24
CA GLY A 27 11.18 11.36 6.47
C GLY A 27 11.06 10.36 7.63
N ASP A 28 9.95 10.35 8.38
CA ASP A 28 9.76 9.38 9.46
C ASP A 28 9.58 7.95 8.94
N THR A 29 9.71 6.99 9.85
CA THR A 29 9.35 5.59 9.59
C THR A 29 8.26 5.11 10.56
N VAL A 30 7.14 4.68 9.99
CA VAL A 30 6.07 3.96 10.68
C VAL A 30 6.40 2.46 10.60
N LEU A 31 6.81 1.90 11.74
CA LEU A 31 7.15 0.49 11.88
C LEU A 31 5.94 -0.29 12.42
N VAL A 32 5.45 -1.25 11.63
CA VAL A 32 4.23 -2.00 11.93
C VAL A 32 4.62 -3.38 12.44
N ALA A 33 4.20 -3.69 13.67
CA ALA A 33 4.48 -4.96 14.32
C ALA A 33 3.80 -6.15 13.59
N ASP A 34 4.17 -7.36 13.98
CA ASP A 34 3.53 -8.57 13.49
C ASP A 34 2.03 -8.59 13.87
N GLY A 35 1.19 -9.02 12.93
CA GLY A 35 -0.25 -9.08 13.15
C GLY A 35 -1.08 -9.06 11.88
N THR A 36 -2.39 -9.29 12.05
CA THR A 36 -3.39 -9.10 11.00
C THR A 36 -4.22 -7.87 11.31
N TYR A 37 -4.02 -6.82 10.53
CA TYR A 37 -4.66 -5.52 10.65
C TYR A 37 -5.92 -5.49 9.79
N THR A 38 -7.06 -5.23 10.43
CA THR A 38 -8.39 -5.23 9.81
C THR A 38 -9.20 -4.02 10.27
N GLY A 39 -10.35 -3.77 9.64
CA GLY A 39 -11.24 -2.70 10.05
C GLY A 39 -10.79 -1.29 9.63
N VAL A 40 -11.59 -0.30 10.02
CA VAL A 40 -11.36 1.12 9.71
C VAL A 40 -10.02 1.59 10.28
N GLY A 41 -9.26 2.34 9.48
CA GLY A 41 -7.92 2.84 9.83
C GLY A 41 -6.77 1.87 9.56
N ASN A 42 -7.07 0.65 9.09
CA ASN A 42 -6.09 -0.36 8.67
C ASN A 42 -6.23 -0.74 7.19
N ARG A 43 -7.06 0.00 6.45
CA ARG A 43 -7.31 -0.09 5.02
C ARG A 43 -7.49 1.33 4.49
N ASP A 44 -7.43 1.50 3.18
CA ASP A 44 -7.42 2.79 2.50
C ASP A 44 -6.33 3.71 3.07
N LEU A 45 -5.15 3.13 3.32
CA LEU A 45 -4.06 3.83 3.98
C LEU A 45 -3.51 4.92 3.06
N ASP A 46 -3.54 6.16 3.55
CA ASP A 46 -3.21 7.38 2.81
C ASP A 46 -2.09 8.12 3.54
N PHE A 47 -1.03 8.48 2.81
CA PHE A 47 0.13 9.20 3.33
C PHE A 47 -0.12 10.71 3.44
N GLY A 48 -1.17 11.23 2.79
CA GLY A 48 -1.57 12.62 2.86
C GLY A 48 -0.54 13.58 2.26
N GLY A 49 0.25 13.13 1.29
CA GLY A 49 1.30 13.92 0.65
C GLY A 49 2.57 14.10 1.49
N VAL A 50 2.70 13.39 2.62
CA VAL A 50 3.92 13.35 3.44
C VAL A 50 4.77 12.18 3.01
N ASN A 51 6.04 12.42 2.66
CA ASN A 51 6.91 11.30 2.30
C ASN A 51 7.48 10.65 3.53
N MET A 52 7.20 9.37 3.70
CA MET A 52 7.63 8.56 4.84
C MET A 52 7.85 7.11 4.42
N VAL A 53 8.40 6.31 5.32
CA VAL A 53 8.45 4.85 5.16
C VAL A 53 7.39 4.21 6.04
N VAL A 54 6.49 3.42 5.46
CA VAL A 54 5.61 2.51 6.21
C VAL A 54 6.10 1.10 5.92
N MET A 55 6.54 0.39 6.96
CA MET A 55 7.12 -0.94 6.78
C MET A 55 6.74 -1.92 7.88
N SER A 56 6.64 -3.20 7.51
CA SER A 56 6.54 -4.31 8.46
C SER A 56 7.85 -4.48 9.23
N GLU A 57 7.74 -4.84 10.51
CA GLU A 57 8.87 -5.20 11.38
C GLU A 57 9.53 -6.53 10.97
N SER A 58 8.73 -7.56 10.69
CA SER A 58 9.24 -8.92 10.40
C SER A 58 8.95 -9.42 8.98
N GLY A 59 8.47 -8.53 8.11
CA GLY A 59 8.21 -8.78 6.70
C GLY A 59 6.86 -9.43 6.39
N ARG A 60 6.65 -9.71 5.10
CA ARG A 60 5.32 -9.95 4.52
C ARG A 60 4.59 -11.19 5.01
N GLU A 61 5.31 -12.16 5.60
CA GLU A 61 4.69 -13.35 6.18
C GLU A 61 4.08 -13.08 7.58
N ALA A 62 4.52 -12.01 8.26
CA ALA A 62 4.17 -11.71 9.63
C ALA A 62 3.21 -10.52 9.79
N THR A 63 3.23 -9.56 8.85
CA THR A 63 2.32 -8.40 8.88
C THR A 63 1.35 -8.43 7.70
N ILE A 64 0.08 -8.62 8.02
CA ILE A 64 -1.03 -8.78 7.06
C ILE A 64 -1.98 -7.60 7.19
N ILE A 65 -2.23 -6.91 6.09
CA ILE A 65 -3.32 -5.95 5.92
C ILE A 65 -4.46 -6.69 5.20
N ASP A 66 -5.54 -6.96 5.92
CA ASP A 66 -6.73 -7.62 5.39
C ASP A 66 -7.85 -6.59 5.23
N CYS A 67 -8.11 -6.20 3.99
CA CYS A 67 -9.06 -5.14 3.66
C CYS A 67 -10.53 -5.60 3.77
N GLN A 68 -10.78 -6.90 3.98
CA GLN A 68 -12.12 -7.48 4.20
C GLN A 68 -13.15 -7.12 3.11
N TYR A 69 -12.67 -6.92 1.88
CA TYR A 69 -13.43 -6.48 0.71
C TYR A 69 -14.19 -5.15 0.92
N GLN A 70 -13.66 -4.28 1.77
CA GLN A 70 -14.29 -3.01 2.19
C GLN A 70 -13.41 -1.78 1.89
N GLY A 71 -12.67 -1.80 0.78
CA GLY A 71 -11.67 -0.79 0.40
C GLY A 71 -10.40 -1.44 -0.12
N ARG A 72 -9.33 -0.66 -0.22
CA ARG A 72 -8.00 -1.10 -0.66
C ARG A 72 -6.98 -1.13 0.46
N GLY A 73 -5.75 -1.56 0.19
CA GLY A 73 -4.65 -1.53 1.15
C GLY A 73 -4.09 -0.12 1.32
N PHE A 74 -3.56 0.43 0.22
CA PHE A 74 -2.95 1.77 0.18
C PHE A 74 -3.50 2.60 -0.98
N HIS A 75 -3.58 3.92 -0.76
CA HIS A 75 -3.95 4.90 -1.77
C HIS A 75 -2.94 6.06 -1.75
N PHE A 76 -2.22 6.25 -2.84
CA PHE A 76 -1.31 7.38 -3.03
C PHE A 76 -1.94 8.32 -4.05
N HIS A 77 -2.32 9.53 -3.63
CA HIS A 77 -3.10 10.45 -4.46
C HIS A 77 -2.86 11.93 -4.12
N SER A 78 -1.86 12.23 -3.30
CA SER A 78 -1.60 13.56 -2.76
C SER A 78 -0.23 14.10 -3.16
N GLY A 79 0.39 13.51 -4.21
CA GLY A 79 1.69 13.93 -4.73
C GLY A 79 2.86 13.30 -3.98
N GLU A 80 2.67 12.11 -3.41
CA GLU A 80 3.73 11.35 -2.76
C GLU A 80 4.88 11.07 -3.73
N GLY A 81 6.12 11.38 -3.33
CA GLY A 81 7.31 11.21 -4.14
C GLY A 81 8.04 9.89 -3.91
N SER A 82 9.22 9.76 -4.53
CA SER A 82 10.08 8.56 -4.50
C SER A 82 10.66 8.21 -3.12
N THR A 83 10.44 9.03 -2.10
CA THR A 83 10.76 8.76 -0.70
C THR A 83 9.58 8.24 0.10
N SER A 84 8.36 8.19 -0.47
CA SER A 84 7.21 7.48 0.08
C SER A 84 7.35 5.99 -0.20
N VAL A 85 7.50 5.19 0.85
CA VAL A 85 7.79 3.76 0.72
C VAL A 85 6.75 2.93 1.46
N VAL A 86 6.21 1.91 0.78
CA VAL A 86 5.48 0.81 1.42
C VAL A 86 6.26 -0.50 1.28
N GLN A 87 6.59 -1.12 2.41
CA GLN A 87 7.48 -2.28 2.43
C GLN A 87 7.02 -3.43 3.33
N GLY A 88 7.10 -4.65 2.77
CA GLY A 88 7.12 -5.86 3.59
C GLY A 88 5.76 -6.29 4.11
N PHE A 89 4.65 -5.94 3.46
CA PHE A 89 3.31 -6.36 3.88
C PHE A 89 2.75 -7.48 3.01
N THR A 90 1.89 -8.33 3.59
CA THR A 90 0.84 -8.99 2.78
C THR A 90 -0.38 -8.07 2.74
N ILE A 91 -0.83 -7.68 1.55
CA ILE A 91 -2.04 -6.88 1.32
C ILE A 91 -3.04 -7.75 0.58
N LYS A 92 -4.19 -8.02 1.21
CA LYS A 92 -5.16 -8.96 0.66
C LYS A 92 -6.62 -8.57 0.87
N ASN A 93 -7.46 -9.25 0.11
CA ASN A 93 -8.92 -9.13 0.17
C ASN A 93 -9.38 -7.69 -0.02
N GLY A 94 -8.67 -6.89 -0.81
CA GLY A 94 -9.10 -5.55 -1.16
C GLY A 94 -10.05 -5.55 -2.36
N SER A 95 -11.00 -4.62 -2.34
CA SER A 95 -12.03 -4.46 -3.36
C SER A 95 -12.53 -3.02 -3.35
N ASP A 96 -12.22 -2.29 -4.42
CA ASP A 96 -12.60 -0.90 -4.64
C ASP A 96 -12.66 -0.62 -6.15
N TYR A 97 -13.00 0.60 -6.57
CA TYR A 97 -13.11 0.96 -7.98
C TYR A 97 -11.79 0.83 -8.73
N ASP A 98 -10.65 1.25 -8.16
CA ASP A 98 -9.35 1.11 -8.80
C ASP A 98 -8.34 0.58 -7.79
N GLY A 99 -7.49 -0.36 -8.21
CA GLY A 99 -6.38 -0.81 -7.37
C GLY A 99 -6.84 -1.49 -6.09
N GLY A 100 -7.53 -2.62 -6.21
CA GLY A 100 -8.07 -3.35 -5.05
C GLY A 100 -7.03 -3.58 -3.95
N GLY A 101 -5.77 -3.87 -4.29
CA GLY A 101 -4.67 -3.88 -3.33
C GLY A 101 -4.08 -2.49 -3.10
N ILE A 102 -3.55 -1.85 -4.14
CA ILE A 102 -2.92 -0.53 -4.09
C ILE A 102 -3.37 0.30 -5.29
N PHE A 103 -3.75 1.55 -5.05
CA PHE A 103 -3.95 2.54 -6.12
C PHE A 103 -2.95 3.69 -5.99
N VAL A 104 -2.33 4.04 -7.11
CA VAL A 104 -1.41 5.17 -7.24
C VAL A 104 -1.96 6.12 -8.30
N GLU A 105 -2.21 7.37 -7.92
CA GLU A 105 -2.70 8.43 -8.79
C GLU A 105 -1.82 9.68 -8.61
N ASN A 106 -1.31 10.25 -9.71
CA ASN A 106 -0.50 11.48 -9.68
C ASN A 106 0.66 11.47 -8.66
N SER A 107 1.27 10.30 -8.44
CA SER A 107 2.26 10.06 -7.38
C SER A 107 3.35 9.09 -7.84
N GLU A 108 4.48 9.08 -7.14
CA GLU A 108 5.70 8.32 -7.49
C GLU A 108 6.26 7.48 -6.30
N PRO A 109 5.44 6.74 -5.54
CA PRO A 109 5.92 5.99 -4.38
C PRO A 109 6.79 4.79 -4.77
N VAL A 110 7.56 4.28 -3.82
CA VAL A 110 8.25 3.00 -3.91
C VAL A 110 7.40 1.91 -3.25
N ILE A 111 6.95 0.95 -4.05
CA ILE A 111 6.22 -0.22 -3.58
C ILE A 111 7.21 -1.38 -3.65
N ARG A 112 7.63 -1.92 -2.50
CA ARG A 112 8.63 -2.99 -2.52
C ARG A 112 8.44 -4.08 -1.50
N GLU A 113 8.88 -5.28 -1.87
CA GLU A 113 8.89 -6.44 -0.96
C GLU A 113 7.53 -6.81 -0.36
N ASN A 114 6.43 -6.47 -1.04
CA ASN A 114 5.08 -6.80 -0.59
C ASN A 114 4.56 -8.09 -1.26
N ARG A 115 3.57 -8.73 -0.64
CA ARG A 115 2.71 -9.74 -1.27
C ARG A 115 1.33 -9.14 -1.46
N ILE A 116 0.92 -8.91 -2.69
CA ILE A 116 -0.38 -8.31 -3.03
C ILE A 116 -1.22 -9.41 -3.66
N THR A 117 -2.22 -9.91 -2.92
CA THR A 117 -2.89 -11.16 -3.27
C THR A 117 -4.37 -11.19 -2.92
N ASN A 118 -5.17 -11.95 -3.68
CA ASN A 118 -6.61 -12.11 -3.43
C ASN A 118 -7.39 -10.79 -3.38
N ASN A 119 -6.89 -9.75 -4.05
CA ASN A 119 -7.63 -8.52 -4.26
C ASN A 119 -8.50 -8.68 -5.50
N THR A 120 -9.71 -8.16 -5.47
CA THR A 120 -10.71 -8.38 -6.52
C THR A 120 -11.45 -7.10 -6.85
N LEU A 121 -11.78 -6.88 -8.12
CA LEU A 121 -12.75 -5.85 -8.52
C LEU A 121 -13.91 -6.51 -9.26
N ALA A 122 -15.13 -6.09 -8.92
CA ALA A 122 -16.35 -6.70 -9.44
C ALA A 122 -16.85 -6.03 -10.73
N ASP A 123 -16.52 -4.75 -10.93
CA ASP A 123 -17.00 -3.99 -12.08
C ASP A 123 -16.04 -4.03 -13.27
N TRP A 124 -16.65 -3.92 -14.44
CA TRP A 124 -16.04 -4.17 -15.75
C TRP A 124 -15.30 -2.97 -16.34
N TYR A 125 -15.42 -1.80 -15.73
CA TYR A 125 -14.70 -0.57 -16.10
C TYR A 125 -13.47 -0.30 -15.23
N LEU A 126 -13.08 -1.28 -14.42
CA LEU A 126 -12.09 -1.11 -13.37
C LEU A 126 -10.75 -1.74 -13.77
N TYR A 127 -9.68 -1.24 -13.16
CA TYR A 127 -8.33 -1.61 -13.54
C TYR A 127 -7.46 -2.07 -12.36
N GLY A 128 -6.57 -3.04 -12.65
CA GLY A 128 -5.50 -3.49 -11.76
C GLY A 128 -5.96 -3.94 -10.37
N ALA A 129 -6.66 -5.07 -10.25
CA ALA A 129 -7.15 -5.55 -8.96
C ALA A 129 -6.05 -5.66 -7.88
N GLY A 130 -4.82 -6.00 -8.25
CA GLY A 130 -3.66 -5.93 -7.38
C GLY A 130 -3.15 -4.50 -7.22
N ILE A 131 -2.54 -3.96 -8.26
CA ILE A 131 -2.01 -2.59 -8.29
C ILE A 131 -2.59 -1.85 -9.50
N CYS A 132 -3.10 -0.65 -9.29
CA CYS A 132 -3.47 0.28 -10.36
C CYS A 132 -2.63 1.55 -10.27
N CYS A 133 -2.15 2.06 -11.41
CA CYS A 133 -1.39 3.30 -11.52
C CYS A 133 -2.00 4.19 -12.61
N ARG A 134 -2.34 5.44 -12.27
CA ARG A 134 -2.90 6.45 -13.19
C ARG A 134 -2.13 7.76 -13.09
N ASP A 135 -1.60 8.22 -14.22
CA ASP A 135 -0.78 9.43 -14.30
C ASP A 135 0.34 9.42 -13.24
N ALA A 136 0.91 8.24 -13.01
CA ALA A 136 1.80 7.93 -11.89
C ALA A 136 3.07 7.22 -12.39
N ALA A 137 4.14 7.34 -11.62
CA ALA A 137 5.42 6.69 -11.91
C ALA A 137 6.03 5.98 -10.68
N PRO A 138 5.32 5.01 -10.08
CA PRO A 138 5.84 4.30 -8.92
C PRO A 138 7.02 3.39 -9.30
N HIS A 139 7.92 3.18 -8.36
CA HIS A 139 8.94 2.15 -8.46
C HIS A 139 8.45 0.86 -7.80
N ILE A 140 8.10 -0.13 -8.60
CA ILE A 140 7.54 -1.42 -8.14
C ILE A 140 8.63 -2.47 -8.25
N VAL A 141 9.16 -2.93 -7.12
CA VAL A 141 10.35 -3.81 -7.08
C VAL A 141 10.19 -4.93 -6.04
N ASN A 142 10.57 -6.16 -6.39
CA ASN A 142 10.54 -7.32 -5.47
C ASN A 142 9.18 -7.65 -4.83
N ASN A 143 8.06 -7.27 -5.48
CA ASN A 143 6.72 -7.62 -5.03
C ASN A 143 6.26 -8.96 -5.62
N LEU A 144 5.48 -9.71 -4.85
CA LEU A 144 4.71 -10.85 -5.34
C LEU A 144 3.28 -10.39 -5.57
N VAL A 145 2.86 -10.27 -6.84
CA VAL A 145 1.49 -9.89 -7.22
C VAL A 145 0.81 -11.11 -7.84
N ALA A 146 -0.04 -11.79 -7.09
CA ALA A 146 -0.62 -13.07 -7.49
C ALA A 146 -2.07 -13.21 -7.04
N TYR A 147 -2.86 -14.04 -7.74
CA TYR A 147 -4.26 -14.33 -7.37
C TYR A 147 -5.16 -13.10 -7.21
N ASN A 148 -4.84 -12.00 -7.91
CA ASN A 148 -5.69 -10.82 -7.97
C ASN A 148 -6.60 -10.93 -9.20
N THR A 149 -7.88 -10.68 -9.02
CA THR A 149 -8.91 -11.01 -10.02
C THR A 149 -9.68 -9.77 -10.47
N LEU A 150 -9.73 -9.58 -11.78
CA LEU A 150 -10.71 -8.70 -12.43
C LEU A 150 -11.73 -9.58 -13.14
N ALA A 151 -12.96 -9.10 -13.23
CA ALA A 151 -14.03 -9.84 -13.90
C ALA A 151 -13.76 -10.11 -15.40
N TYR A 152 -12.94 -9.29 -16.08
CA TYR A 152 -12.83 -9.33 -17.54
C TYR A 152 -11.42 -9.42 -18.16
N ASP A 153 -10.33 -9.02 -17.49
CA ASP A 153 -8.93 -9.41 -17.80
C ASP A 153 -7.92 -8.61 -16.93
N GLY A 154 -6.72 -9.17 -16.69
CA GLY A 154 -5.55 -8.37 -16.25
C GLY A 154 -5.47 -7.97 -14.76
N GLY A 155 -5.96 -8.80 -13.83
CA GLY A 155 -6.09 -8.42 -12.41
C GLY A 155 -4.80 -8.17 -11.62
N GLY A 156 -3.62 -8.39 -12.20
CA GLY A 156 -2.34 -8.17 -11.52
C GLY A 156 -2.02 -6.69 -11.34
N ILE A 157 -1.49 -6.06 -12.39
CA ILE A 157 -1.01 -4.69 -12.37
C ILE A 157 -1.55 -3.97 -13.62
N TYR A 158 -2.19 -2.82 -13.45
CA TYR A 158 -2.58 -1.92 -14.55
C TYR A 158 -1.87 -0.59 -14.42
N ILE A 159 -1.39 -0.05 -15.55
CA ILE A 159 -0.58 1.17 -15.58
C ILE A 159 -1.00 2.05 -16.75
N ASN A 160 -1.36 3.28 -16.44
CA ASN A 160 -1.53 4.38 -17.38
C ASN A 160 -0.53 5.48 -16.96
N GLY A 161 0.68 5.43 -17.53
CA GLY A 161 1.82 6.27 -17.10
C GLY A 161 3.19 5.63 -17.38
N GLY A 162 4.27 6.33 -17.06
CA GLY A 162 5.64 5.80 -17.15
C GLY A 162 5.94 4.87 -15.96
N LEU A 163 6.72 3.81 -16.18
CA LEU A 163 7.04 2.83 -15.14
C LEU A 163 8.49 2.37 -15.25
N THR A 164 9.13 2.17 -14.09
CA THR A 164 10.33 1.34 -13.97
C THR A 164 9.99 0.09 -13.15
N ILE A 165 10.07 -1.09 -13.77
CA ILE A 165 10.02 -2.38 -13.06
C ILE A 165 11.46 -2.87 -12.90
N GLY A 166 11.82 -3.26 -11.68
CA GLY A 166 13.10 -3.87 -11.33
C GLY A 166 12.92 -5.15 -10.53
#